data_AF-A0A953I4G2-F1
#
_entry.id   AF-A0A953I4G2-F1
#
_cell.length_a   1.000
_cell.length_b   1.000
_cell.length_c   1.000
_cell.angle_alpha   90.00
_cell.angle_beta   90.00
_cell.angle_gamma   90.00
#
_symmetry.space_group_name_H-M   'P 1'
#
loop_
_entity.id
_entity.type
_entity.pdbx_description
1 polymer ?
#
loop_
_entity_poly.entity_id
_entity_poly.type
_entity_poly.pdbx_seq_one_letter_code
_entity_poly.pdbx_strand_id
1 'polypeptide(L)'
;MAWIESHQDLARHPKTTRLARLLGISLPQAIGHLHLLWWWALDFAPDGDLSGWDAADIAAAAHYDGDPEAFVDSLLGCGRDGQAGFLERLPDGRLVIHDWYEYAGKYAERRQQDAERKRRSRRRTTDSSPSDVQRTSGGQIPESVRNHNQNLNQYDHHHHHAHAREEPADSGQPSQRWTDWYEQRTACSVSRTMYEAITEIQHRGGITDDLVIAALEQAIADRARDPLTYAKRILGNCVLYGLRTREEWEAWERERASAEEERKLAVVQHRIRAPTVREVHPINEFDFSDFDDAG
;
A
#
# COMPACT_ATOMS: atom_id res chain seq x y z
N MET A 1 9.09 -2.84 -16.79
CA MET A 1 8.57 -4.05 -16.13
C MET A 1 8.12 -3.64 -14.75
N ALA A 2 6.88 -3.98 -14.38
CA ALA A 2 6.39 -3.81 -13.03
C ALA A 2 6.80 -5.05 -12.22
N TRP A 3 7.22 -4.84 -10.98
CA TRP A 3 7.45 -5.91 -10.02
C TRP A 3 6.78 -5.50 -8.71
N ILE A 4 6.21 -6.47 -8.00
CA ILE A 4 5.66 -6.26 -6.66
C ILE A 4 6.51 -7.06 -5.68
N GLU A 5 6.83 -6.44 -4.54
CA GLU A 5 7.53 -7.13 -3.48
C GLU A 5 6.54 -8.09 -2.77
N SER A 6 6.87 -9.37 -2.74
CA SER A 6 6.08 -10.38 -2.04
C SER A 6 6.74 -10.69 -0.70
N HIS A 7 6.20 -10.15 0.39
CA HIS A 7 6.73 -10.43 1.72
C HIS A 7 6.42 -11.87 2.16
N GLN A 8 7.41 -12.54 2.75
CA GLN A 8 7.25 -13.91 3.29
C GLN A 8 6.10 -14.02 4.31
N ASP A 9 5.79 -12.93 4.99
CA ASP A 9 4.75 -12.86 6.00
C ASP A 9 3.36 -13.03 5.43
N LEU A 10 3.17 -12.79 4.11
CA LEU A 10 1.89 -12.95 3.43
C LEU A 10 1.31 -14.37 3.62
N ALA A 11 2.14 -15.40 3.55
CA ALA A 11 1.71 -16.78 3.75
C ALA A 11 1.37 -17.11 5.21
N ARG A 12 1.89 -16.33 6.16
CA ARG A 12 1.67 -16.53 7.61
C ARG A 12 0.65 -15.54 8.16
N HIS A 13 0.16 -14.62 7.34
CA HIS A 13 -0.70 -13.54 7.78
C HIS A 13 -2.13 -14.03 8.07
N PRO A 14 -2.73 -13.67 9.21
CA PRO A 14 -4.09 -14.10 9.56
C PRO A 14 -5.15 -13.73 8.52
N LYS A 15 -5.01 -12.59 7.83
CA LYS A 15 -5.93 -12.19 6.74
C LYS A 15 -5.90 -13.20 5.59
N THR A 16 -4.72 -13.66 5.18
CA THR A 16 -4.57 -14.63 4.09
C THR A 16 -5.15 -15.99 4.46
N THR A 17 -4.89 -16.47 5.69
CA THR A 17 -5.49 -17.73 6.17
C THR A 17 -7.01 -17.62 6.26
N ARG A 18 -7.54 -16.47 6.70
CA ARG A 18 -8.98 -16.23 6.77
C ARG A 18 -9.60 -16.13 5.38
N LEU A 19 -8.96 -15.45 4.43
CA LEU A 19 -9.39 -15.38 3.03
C LEU A 19 -9.50 -16.78 2.42
N ALA A 20 -8.45 -17.60 2.56
CA ALA A 20 -8.45 -18.98 2.06
C ALA A 20 -9.63 -19.79 2.64
N ARG A 21 -9.92 -19.62 3.94
CA ARG A 21 -11.06 -20.27 4.60
C ARG A 21 -12.42 -19.76 4.10
N LEU A 22 -12.57 -18.44 3.92
CA LEU A 22 -13.82 -17.85 3.43
C LEU A 22 -14.17 -18.31 2.01
N LEU A 23 -13.15 -18.43 1.15
CA LEU A 23 -13.31 -18.87 -0.23
C LEU A 23 -13.32 -20.40 -0.40
N GLY A 24 -12.98 -21.16 0.65
CA GLY A 24 -12.87 -22.62 0.56
C GLY A 24 -11.72 -23.11 -0.33
N ILE A 25 -10.66 -22.31 -0.49
CA ILE A 25 -9.50 -22.60 -1.36
C ILE A 25 -8.23 -22.86 -0.54
N SER A 26 -7.21 -23.40 -1.20
CA SER A 26 -5.89 -23.58 -0.57
C SER A 26 -5.18 -22.25 -0.35
N LEU A 27 -4.31 -22.19 0.66
CA LEU A 27 -3.50 -21.00 0.95
C LEU A 27 -2.66 -20.53 -0.26
N PRO A 28 -1.99 -21.42 -1.04
CA PRO A 28 -1.28 -21.00 -2.25
C PRO A 28 -2.19 -20.36 -3.30
N GLN A 29 -3.42 -20.85 -3.48
CA GLN A 29 -4.39 -20.24 -4.40
C GLN A 29 -4.77 -18.83 -3.94
N ALA A 30 -5.09 -18.65 -2.65
CA ALA A 30 -5.41 -17.32 -2.11
C ALA A 30 -4.27 -16.32 -2.34
N ILE A 31 -3.02 -16.72 -2.12
CA ILE A 31 -1.84 -15.90 -2.40
C ILE A 31 -1.71 -15.59 -3.90
N GLY A 32 -1.95 -16.60 -4.76
CA GLY A 32 -1.92 -16.43 -6.21
C GLY A 32 -2.94 -15.39 -6.69
N HIS A 33 -4.19 -15.48 -6.23
CA HIS A 33 -5.25 -14.52 -6.57
C HIS A 33 -4.91 -13.10 -6.12
N LEU A 34 -4.34 -12.94 -4.92
CA LEU A 34 -3.89 -11.63 -4.42
C LEU A 34 -2.82 -11.03 -5.33
N HIS A 35 -1.78 -11.80 -5.70
CA HIS A 35 -0.71 -11.31 -6.57
C HIS A 35 -1.21 -10.95 -7.97
N LEU A 36 -2.10 -11.75 -8.54
CA LEU A 36 -2.70 -11.48 -9.85
C LEU A 36 -3.53 -10.19 -9.81
N LEU A 37 -4.36 -10.02 -8.78
CA LEU A 37 -5.12 -8.79 -8.57
C LEU A 37 -4.21 -7.57 -8.43
N TRP A 38 -3.14 -7.67 -7.63
CA TRP A 38 -2.22 -6.56 -7.42
C TRP A 38 -1.41 -6.22 -8.67
N TRP A 39 -0.98 -7.20 -9.47
CA TRP A 39 -0.33 -6.94 -10.76
C TRP A 39 -1.27 -6.23 -11.72
N TRP A 40 -2.51 -6.69 -11.80
CA TRP A 40 -3.52 -6.02 -12.61
C TRP A 40 -3.76 -4.58 -12.14
N ALA A 41 -3.88 -4.36 -10.83
CA ALA A 41 -4.08 -3.03 -10.27
C ALA A 41 -2.91 -2.07 -10.59
N LEU A 42 -1.66 -2.55 -10.62
CA LEU A 42 -0.52 -1.71 -11.01
C LEU A 42 -0.65 -1.09 -12.42
N ASP A 43 -1.36 -1.74 -13.33
CA ASP A 43 -1.55 -1.25 -14.70
C ASP A 43 -2.91 -0.58 -14.93
N PHE A 44 -3.98 -1.03 -14.25
CA PHE A 44 -5.35 -0.59 -14.51
C PHE A 44 -6.01 0.22 -13.37
N ALA A 45 -5.49 0.12 -12.14
CA ALA A 45 -5.95 0.87 -10.97
C ALA A 45 -4.75 1.40 -10.16
N PRO A 46 -3.94 2.31 -10.74
CA PRO A 46 -2.63 2.68 -10.19
C PRO A 46 -2.71 3.41 -8.84
N ASP A 47 -3.83 4.05 -8.55
CA ASP A 47 -4.17 4.67 -7.26
C ASP A 47 -4.79 3.69 -6.26
N GLY A 48 -5.03 2.44 -6.66
CA GLY A 48 -5.64 1.39 -5.85
C GLY A 48 -7.15 1.51 -5.74
N ASP A 49 -7.77 2.40 -6.51
CA ASP A 49 -9.22 2.61 -6.52
C ASP A 49 -9.88 1.60 -7.49
N LEU A 50 -10.72 0.75 -6.94
CA LEU A 50 -11.45 -0.28 -7.65
C LEU A 50 -12.93 0.10 -7.88
N SER A 51 -13.36 1.30 -7.50
CA SER A 51 -14.77 1.72 -7.56
C SER A 51 -15.36 1.76 -8.97
N GLY A 52 -14.50 1.86 -9.99
CA GLY A 52 -14.91 1.82 -11.40
C GLY A 52 -15.10 0.41 -11.97
N TRP A 53 -14.84 -0.63 -11.19
CA TRP A 53 -14.85 -2.03 -11.62
C TRP A 53 -15.89 -2.81 -10.84
N ASP A 54 -16.63 -3.68 -11.53
CA ASP A 54 -17.59 -4.54 -10.86
C ASP A 54 -16.92 -5.77 -10.24
N ALA A 55 -17.69 -6.57 -9.49
CA ALA A 55 -17.15 -7.76 -8.85
C ALA A 55 -16.59 -8.78 -9.86
N ALA A 56 -17.20 -8.88 -11.05
CA ALA A 56 -16.77 -9.79 -12.11
C ALA A 56 -15.42 -9.36 -12.70
N ASP A 57 -15.22 -8.06 -12.93
CA ASP A 57 -13.94 -7.49 -13.36
C ASP A 57 -12.83 -7.78 -12.34
N ILE A 58 -13.12 -7.58 -11.04
CA ILE A 58 -12.16 -7.81 -9.95
C ILE A 58 -11.80 -9.30 -9.83
N ALA A 59 -12.79 -10.20 -9.94
CA ALA A 59 -12.56 -11.64 -9.93
C ALA A 59 -11.75 -12.08 -11.17
N ALA A 60 -12.08 -11.55 -12.35
CA ALA A 60 -11.33 -11.82 -13.58
C ALA A 60 -9.87 -11.34 -13.50
N ALA A 61 -9.64 -10.15 -12.94
CA ALA A 61 -8.31 -9.60 -12.69
C ALA A 61 -7.47 -10.52 -11.77
N ALA A 62 -8.11 -11.14 -10.79
CA ALA A 62 -7.50 -12.10 -9.88
C ALA A 62 -7.41 -13.54 -10.45
N HIS A 63 -7.92 -13.79 -11.66
CA HIS A 63 -8.17 -15.12 -12.21
C HIS A 63 -8.89 -16.05 -11.22
N TYR A 64 -9.93 -15.53 -10.56
CA TYR A 64 -10.77 -16.32 -9.68
C TYR A 64 -11.99 -16.85 -10.44
N ASP A 65 -12.12 -18.17 -10.50
CA ASP A 65 -13.18 -18.85 -11.28
C ASP A 65 -14.47 -19.12 -10.48
N GLY A 66 -14.54 -18.69 -9.22
CA GLY A 66 -15.70 -18.87 -8.35
C GLY A 66 -16.74 -17.75 -8.49
N ASP A 67 -17.56 -17.57 -7.46
CA ASP A 67 -18.54 -16.47 -7.41
C ASP A 67 -17.84 -15.12 -7.20
N PRO A 68 -17.95 -14.15 -8.13
CA PRO A 68 -17.28 -12.86 -8.03
C PRO A 68 -17.67 -12.04 -6.81
N GLU A 69 -18.95 -12.06 -6.42
CA GLU A 69 -19.41 -11.30 -5.25
C GLU A 69 -18.84 -11.89 -3.96
N ALA A 70 -18.87 -13.22 -3.83
CA ALA A 70 -18.24 -13.92 -2.72
C ALA A 70 -16.72 -13.64 -2.63
N PHE A 71 -16.05 -13.45 -3.78
CA PHE A 71 -14.64 -13.07 -3.83
C PHE A 71 -14.39 -11.68 -3.23
N VAL A 72 -15.12 -10.67 -3.70
CA VAL A 72 -14.99 -9.30 -3.21
C VAL A 72 -15.37 -9.21 -1.73
N ASP A 73 -16.48 -9.85 -1.32
CA ASP A 73 -16.92 -9.90 0.06
C ASP A 73 -15.90 -10.59 0.98
N SER A 74 -15.25 -11.65 0.50
CA SER A 74 -14.19 -12.31 1.25
C SER A 74 -12.95 -11.44 1.41
N LEU A 75 -12.57 -10.70 0.36
CA LEU A 75 -11.45 -9.75 0.41
C LEU A 75 -11.74 -8.56 1.35
N LEU A 76 -13.00 -8.14 1.45
CA LEU A 76 -13.45 -7.13 2.43
C LEU A 76 -13.48 -7.70 3.86
N GLY A 77 -13.99 -8.92 4.03
CA GLY A 77 -14.28 -9.56 5.32
C GLY A 77 -13.15 -10.39 5.94
N CYS A 78 -12.01 -10.54 5.26
CA CYS A 78 -10.87 -11.29 5.77
C CYS A 78 -10.05 -10.54 6.85
N GLY A 79 -10.43 -9.30 7.18
CA GLY A 79 -9.90 -8.56 8.32
C GLY A 79 -10.24 -9.22 9.67
N ARG A 80 -9.47 -8.89 10.70
CA ARG A 80 -9.69 -9.37 12.07
C ARG A 80 -10.33 -8.27 12.91
N ASP A 81 -11.24 -8.62 13.81
CA ASP A 81 -11.77 -7.74 14.86
C ASP A 81 -12.26 -6.36 14.35
N GLY A 82 -12.95 -6.34 13.20
CA GLY A 82 -13.49 -5.11 12.60
C GLY A 82 -12.48 -4.29 11.78
N GLN A 83 -11.23 -4.74 11.66
CA GLN A 83 -10.24 -4.18 10.74
C GLN A 83 -10.60 -4.49 9.28
N ALA A 84 -10.10 -3.65 8.37
CA ALA A 84 -10.23 -3.87 6.93
C ALA A 84 -9.54 -5.17 6.49
N GLY A 85 -10.07 -5.77 5.42
CA GLY A 85 -9.48 -6.93 4.77
C GLY A 85 -8.30 -6.56 3.88
N PHE A 86 -8.20 -7.19 2.72
CA PHE A 86 -7.31 -6.76 1.64
C PHE A 86 -7.96 -5.67 0.78
N LEU A 87 -9.29 -5.61 0.78
CA LEU A 87 -10.06 -4.49 0.27
C LEU A 87 -10.72 -3.74 1.43
N GLU A 88 -11.02 -2.47 1.20
CA GLU A 88 -11.73 -1.60 2.12
C GLU A 88 -12.77 -0.77 1.37
N ARG A 89 -13.97 -0.63 1.95
CA ARG A 89 -14.95 0.37 1.51
C ARG A 89 -14.75 1.63 2.35
N LEU A 90 -14.39 2.72 1.69
CA LEU A 90 -14.22 4.03 2.31
C LEU A 90 -15.59 4.63 2.70
N PRO A 91 -15.62 5.62 3.62
CA PRO A 91 -16.86 6.30 4.01
C PRO A 91 -17.61 6.96 2.85
N ASP A 92 -16.90 7.36 1.80
CA ASP A 92 -17.47 7.94 0.58
C ASP A 92 -18.03 6.88 -0.41
N GLY A 93 -17.98 5.60 -0.03
CA GLY A 93 -18.48 4.47 -0.81
C GLY A 93 -17.47 3.85 -1.77
N ARG A 94 -16.26 4.42 -1.89
CA ARG A 94 -15.23 3.90 -2.79
C ARG A 94 -14.67 2.56 -2.31
N LEU A 95 -14.42 1.65 -3.23
CA LEU A 95 -13.76 0.37 -2.99
C LEU A 95 -12.28 0.52 -3.31
N VAL A 96 -11.40 0.31 -2.34
CA VAL A 96 -9.95 0.47 -2.52
C VAL A 96 -9.17 -0.74 -2.02
N ILE A 97 -7.98 -0.94 -2.57
CA ILE A 97 -7.02 -1.90 -2.02
C ILE A 97 -6.43 -1.31 -0.73
N HIS A 98 -6.55 -2.06 0.36
CA HIS A 98 -6.06 -1.65 1.67
C HIS A 98 -4.52 -1.58 1.67
N ASP A 99 -3.96 -0.54 2.29
CA ASP A 99 -2.51 -0.25 2.35
C ASP A 99 -1.82 -0.20 0.96
N TRP A 100 -2.57 0.10 -0.11
CA TRP A 100 -2.02 0.12 -1.48
C TRP A 100 -0.81 1.04 -1.64
N TYR A 101 -0.81 2.21 -0.98
CA TYR A 101 0.30 3.15 -1.02
C TYR A 101 1.59 2.58 -0.40
N GLU A 102 1.52 1.65 0.55
CA GLU A 102 2.71 0.99 1.10
C GLU A 102 3.36 0.07 0.07
N TYR A 103 2.54 -0.64 -0.73
CA TYR A 103 3.01 -1.59 -1.72
C TYR A 103 3.34 -0.96 -3.08
N ALA A 104 2.52 -0.01 -3.55
CA ALA A 104 2.61 0.58 -4.88
C ALA A 104 3.21 2.00 -4.91
N GLY A 105 3.33 2.67 -3.75
CA GLY A 105 3.74 4.08 -3.67
C GLY A 105 5.08 4.38 -4.36
N LYS A 106 6.07 3.48 -4.24
CA LYS A 106 7.37 3.62 -4.92
C LYS A 106 7.28 3.45 -6.45
N TYR A 107 6.26 2.78 -6.98
CA TYR A 107 6.10 2.54 -8.42
C TYR A 107 5.23 3.58 -9.11
N ALA A 108 4.15 4.02 -8.45
CA ALA A 108 3.29 5.08 -8.95
C ALA A 108 4.08 6.37 -9.14
N GLU A 109 4.90 6.75 -8.15
CA GLU A 109 5.82 7.90 -8.23
C GLU A 109 6.81 7.77 -9.40
N ARG A 110 7.43 6.59 -9.56
CA ARG A 110 8.45 6.37 -10.61
C ARG A 110 7.86 6.35 -12.02
N ARG A 111 6.65 5.79 -12.21
CA ARG A 111 5.93 5.82 -13.50
C ARG A 111 5.45 7.23 -13.85
N GLN A 112 4.95 8.00 -12.87
CA GLN A 112 4.59 9.40 -13.10
C GLN A 112 5.83 10.23 -13.48
N GLN A 113 6.95 10.05 -12.79
CA GLN A 113 8.21 10.71 -13.12
C GLN A 113 8.76 10.31 -14.49
N ASP A 114 8.66 9.03 -14.87
CA ASP A 114 9.09 8.54 -16.19
C ASP A 114 8.15 9.01 -17.31
N ALA A 115 6.84 9.09 -17.05
CA ALA A 115 5.85 9.64 -17.98
C ALA A 115 6.07 11.14 -18.19
N GLU A 116 6.31 11.90 -17.12
CA GLU A 116 6.64 13.33 -17.16
C GLU A 116 7.99 13.56 -17.87
N ARG A 117 9.00 12.72 -17.60
CA ARG A 117 10.29 12.74 -18.31
C ARG A 117 10.14 12.45 -19.80
N LYS A 118 9.35 11.43 -20.18
CA LYS A 118 9.05 11.12 -21.59
C LYS A 118 8.25 12.22 -22.26
N ARG A 119 7.29 12.83 -21.56
CA ARG A 119 6.50 13.98 -22.04
C ARG A 119 7.39 15.18 -22.28
N ARG A 120 8.32 15.50 -21.36
CA ARG A 120 9.33 16.55 -21.53
C ARG A 120 10.31 16.25 -22.66
N SER A 121 10.73 14.99 -22.82
CA SER A 121 11.61 14.55 -23.91
C SER A 121 10.93 14.68 -25.28
N ARG A 122 9.67 14.26 -25.40
CA ARG A 122 8.84 14.42 -26.60
C ARG A 122 8.61 15.89 -26.94
N ARG A 123 8.34 16.74 -25.94
CA ARG A 123 8.24 18.20 -26.13
C ARG A 123 9.55 18.82 -26.64
N ARG A 124 10.69 18.36 -26.13
CA ARG A 124 12.02 18.80 -26.60
C ARG A 124 12.35 18.32 -28.01
N THR A 125 11.89 17.13 -28.41
CA THR A 125 12.09 16.62 -29.78
C THR A 125 11.15 17.24 -30.80
N THR A 126 9.97 17.74 -30.39
CA THR A 126 9.10 18.54 -31.26
C THR A 126 9.58 19.98 -31.44
N ASP A 127 10.29 20.55 -30.46
CA ASP A 127 10.88 21.89 -30.55
C ASP A 127 12.21 21.89 -31.33
N SER A 128 12.93 20.76 -31.30
CA SER A 128 14.08 20.50 -32.15
C SER A 128 13.63 19.81 -33.44
N SER A 129 13.02 20.57 -34.37
CA SER A 129 12.88 20.10 -35.75
C SER A 129 14.28 19.66 -36.26
N PRO A 130 14.46 18.42 -36.74
CA PRO A 130 15.68 18.07 -37.46
C PRO A 130 15.76 19.00 -38.66
N SER A 131 16.88 19.72 -38.81
CA SER A 131 17.13 20.42 -40.06
C SER A 131 17.07 19.41 -41.19
N ASP A 132 16.27 19.74 -42.20
CA ASP A 132 16.10 18.98 -43.42
C ASP A 132 17.49 18.80 -44.08
N VAL A 133 18.14 17.66 -43.85
CA VAL A 133 19.41 17.34 -44.49
C VAL A 133 19.09 16.94 -45.92
N GLN A 134 19.04 17.97 -46.77
CA GLN A 134 19.02 17.80 -48.21
C GLN A 134 20.19 16.92 -48.64
N ARG A 135 19.79 15.84 -49.31
CA ARG A 135 20.61 14.92 -50.05
C ARG A 135 21.42 15.67 -51.11
N THR A 136 22.74 15.71 -50.97
CA THR A 136 23.66 15.94 -52.10
C THR A 136 24.78 14.92 -52.11
N SER A 137 24.90 14.27 -53.27
CA SER A 137 25.85 13.26 -53.69
C SER A 137 27.29 13.75 -53.79
N GLY A 138 28.26 12.87 -53.46
CA GLY A 138 29.61 12.95 -54.01
C GLY A 138 30.74 12.38 -53.13
N GLY A 139 31.15 11.13 -53.40
CA GLY A 139 32.57 10.74 -53.46
C GLY A 139 33.37 10.44 -52.18
N GLN A 140 33.73 9.15 -52.07
CA GLN A 140 34.99 8.58 -51.54
C GLN A 140 35.21 8.45 -50.01
N ILE A 141 35.22 7.18 -49.57
CA ILE A 141 35.99 6.65 -48.43
C ILE A 141 37.34 6.13 -48.99
N PRO A 142 38.45 6.05 -48.23
CA PRO A 142 38.66 4.92 -47.30
C PRO A 142 39.45 5.30 -46.01
N GLU A 143 39.06 4.78 -44.83
CA GLU A 143 39.66 3.62 -44.14
C GLU A 143 40.66 4.02 -43.05
N SER A 144 40.34 3.70 -41.78
CA SER A 144 41.25 2.95 -40.91
C SER A 144 40.65 2.70 -39.51
N VAL A 145 40.84 1.45 -39.05
CA VAL A 145 40.79 0.93 -37.66
C VAL A 145 39.40 0.77 -37.03
N ARG A 146 38.71 -0.37 -37.14
CA ARG A 146 38.99 -1.75 -36.66
C ARG A 146 38.72 -1.96 -35.15
N ASN A 147 37.82 -2.91 -34.91
CA ASN A 147 37.71 -3.86 -33.79
C ASN A 147 37.04 -3.50 -32.45
N HIS A 148 35.97 -4.27 -32.20
CA HIS A 148 35.66 -4.99 -30.96
C HIS A 148 36.87 -5.24 -30.03
N ASN A 149 36.74 -5.01 -28.71
CA ASN A 149 36.65 -6.11 -27.73
C ASN A 149 36.36 -5.63 -26.28
N GLN A 150 35.38 -6.29 -25.67
CA GLN A 150 35.33 -6.84 -24.31
C GLN A 150 36.10 -6.22 -23.12
N ASN A 151 35.31 -5.95 -22.06
CA ASN A 151 35.52 -6.37 -20.66
C ASN A 151 36.38 -5.45 -19.74
N LEU A 152 35.77 -5.02 -18.62
CA LEU A 152 36.19 -5.30 -17.23
C LEU A 152 35.67 -4.21 -16.25
N ASN A 153 34.64 -4.59 -15.52
CA ASN A 153 34.54 -4.54 -14.06
C ASN A 153 35.65 -3.77 -13.30
N GLN A 154 35.33 -2.60 -12.73
CA GLN A 154 35.99 -2.08 -11.53
C GLN A 154 35.14 -0.98 -10.87
N TYR A 155 34.21 -1.35 -9.98
CA TYR A 155 33.65 -0.42 -9.00
C TYR A 155 34.44 -0.57 -7.71
N ASP A 156 35.36 0.38 -7.53
CA ASP A 156 36.28 0.44 -6.42
C ASP A 156 35.62 1.06 -5.18
N HIS A 157 36.01 0.54 -4.04
CA HIS A 157 35.39 0.71 -2.74
C HIS A 157 36.30 1.60 -1.90
N HIS A 158 35.99 2.89 -1.73
CA HIS A 158 36.74 3.73 -0.80
C HIS A 158 35.84 4.60 0.10
N HIS A 159 35.80 4.17 1.37
CA HIS A 159 35.60 5.00 2.56
C HIS A 159 36.48 6.24 2.53
N HIS A 160 36.01 7.39 3.02
CA HIS A 160 36.84 8.34 3.77
C HIS A 160 36.01 9.03 4.86
N HIS A 161 36.59 9.04 6.06
CA HIS A 161 36.08 9.61 7.31
C HIS A 161 36.16 11.13 7.36
N ALA A 162 35.29 11.67 8.23
CA ALA A 162 35.23 12.99 8.87
C ALA A 162 36.42 13.95 8.75
N HIS A 163 36.12 15.21 8.41
CA HIS A 163 36.77 16.39 8.99
C HIS A 163 35.76 17.53 9.15
N ALA A 164 35.70 18.07 10.37
CA ALA A 164 34.96 19.25 10.75
C ALA A 164 35.54 20.52 10.11
N ARG A 165 34.67 21.36 9.53
CA ARG A 165 34.88 22.78 9.29
C ARG A 165 33.54 23.50 9.44
N GLU A 166 33.51 24.48 10.33
CA GLU A 166 32.41 25.43 10.52
C GLU A 166 32.43 26.53 9.45
N GLU A 167 31.25 27.15 9.28
CA GLU A 167 30.88 28.41 8.61
C GLU A 167 30.68 28.42 7.08
N PRO A 168 29.74 29.23 6.51
CA PRO A 168 28.90 30.27 7.16
C PRO A 168 27.38 30.16 6.91
N ALA A 169 26.65 30.93 7.73
CA ALA A 169 25.23 31.20 7.66
C ALA A 169 24.81 32.05 6.44
N ASP A 170 23.52 31.92 6.11
CA ASP A 170 22.67 32.79 5.28
C ASP A 170 22.52 32.45 3.77
N SER A 171 21.52 31.63 3.48
CA SER A 171 20.61 31.85 2.35
C SER A 171 19.27 31.18 2.67
N GLY A 172 18.21 32.00 2.80
CA GLY A 172 16.89 31.59 3.29
C GLY A 172 16.33 30.30 2.67
N GLN A 173 15.98 29.35 3.53
CA GLN A 173 15.23 28.13 3.21
C GLN A 173 13.99 28.03 4.12
N PRO A 174 12.87 27.49 3.63
CA PRO A 174 11.57 27.61 4.27
C PRO A 174 11.57 26.88 5.61
N SER A 175 11.38 27.64 6.68
CA SER A 175 11.04 27.13 8.01
C SER A 175 9.76 26.31 7.90
N GLN A 176 9.88 24.98 7.85
CA GLN A 176 8.75 24.07 7.88
C GLN A 176 8.55 23.65 9.33
N ARG A 177 7.51 24.20 9.95
CA ARG A 177 7.25 24.20 11.39
C ARG A 177 7.25 22.78 12.00
N TRP A 178 6.92 21.76 11.20
CA TRP A 178 6.93 20.37 11.66
C TRP A 178 8.33 19.73 11.79
N THR A 179 9.33 20.15 10.99
CA THR A 179 10.70 19.60 11.10
C THR A 179 11.35 20.06 12.39
N ASP A 180 11.26 21.36 12.67
CA ASP A 180 11.79 21.97 13.89
C ASP A 180 11.15 21.33 15.13
N TRP A 181 9.83 21.10 15.07
CA TRP A 181 9.09 20.41 16.11
C TRP A 181 9.61 18.97 16.32
N TYR A 182 9.80 18.20 15.24
CA TYR A 182 10.24 16.81 15.33
C TYR A 182 11.65 16.67 15.91
N GLU A 183 12.58 17.50 15.43
CA GLU A 183 13.97 17.50 15.89
C GLU A 183 14.07 17.90 17.37
N GLN A 184 13.29 18.91 17.79
CA GLN A 184 13.23 19.32 19.20
C GLN A 184 12.62 18.23 20.10
N ARG A 185 11.63 17.48 19.60
CA ARG A 185 10.91 16.46 20.37
C ARG A 185 11.68 15.16 20.54
N THR A 186 12.42 14.75 19.51
CA THR A 186 13.08 13.43 19.44
C THR A 186 14.60 13.49 19.55
N ALA A 187 15.19 14.70 19.51
CA ALA A 187 16.63 14.92 19.39
C ALA A 187 17.27 14.19 18.19
N CYS A 188 16.45 13.83 17.19
CA CYS A 188 16.85 13.12 15.99
C CYS A 188 16.60 14.02 14.77
N SER A 189 17.58 14.12 13.88
CA SER A 189 17.44 14.91 12.66
C SER A 189 16.55 14.21 11.62
N VAL A 190 15.84 15.01 10.82
CA VAL A 190 15.06 14.48 9.70
C VAL A 190 16.00 14.20 8.52
N SER A 191 16.07 12.94 8.07
CA SER A 191 16.85 12.63 6.87
C SER A 191 16.27 13.34 5.64
N ARG A 192 17.14 13.80 4.73
CA ARG A 192 16.73 14.50 3.50
C ARG A 192 15.67 13.74 2.70
N THR A 193 15.83 12.43 2.56
CA THR A 193 14.87 11.56 1.85
C THR A 193 13.48 11.59 2.50
N MET A 194 13.41 11.57 3.84
CA MET A 194 12.14 11.61 4.55
C MET A 194 11.50 12.99 4.55
N TYR A 195 12.33 14.03 4.65
CA TYR A 195 11.88 15.40 4.47
C TYR A 195 11.21 15.58 3.10
N GLU A 196 11.90 15.21 2.02
CA GLU A 196 11.37 15.31 0.65
C GLU A 196 10.06 14.50 0.50
N ALA A 197 9.99 13.29 1.06
CA ALA A 197 8.81 12.45 0.97
C ALA A 197 7.58 13.00 1.72
N ILE A 198 7.76 13.49 2.96
CA ILE A 198 6.66 14.06 3.75
C ILE A 198 6.20 15.38 3.15
N THR A 199 7.14 16.23 2.74
CA THR A 199 6.87 17.52 2.10
C THR A 199 6.15 17.35 0.75
N GLU A 200 6.49 16.30 -0.02
CA GLU A 200 5.77 15.98 -1.26
C GLU A 200 4.32 15.59 -1.00
N ILE A 201 4.07 14.70 -0.04
CA ILE A 201 2.70 14.32 0.37
C ILE A 201 1.95 15.55 0.88
N GLN A 202 2.63 16.39 1.66
CA GLN A 202 2.05 17.60 2.20
C GLN A 202 1.56 18.54 1.10
N HIS A 203 2.41 18.87 0.13
CA HIS A 203 2.08 19.82 -0.92
C HIS A 203 1.11 19.25 -1.96
N ARG A 204 1.30 18.00 -2.41
CA ARG A 204 0.38 17.36 -3.36
C ARG A 204 -0.99 17.11 -2.75
N GLY A 205 -1.00 16.69 -1.49
CA GLY A 205 -2.19 16.39 -0.72
C GLY A 205 -2.90 17.63 -0.21
N GLY A 206 -2.27 18.82 -0.18
CA GLY A 206 -2.85 20.02 0.42
C GLY A 206 -3.00 19.90 1.95
N ILE A 207 -2.08 19.18 2.60
CA ILE A 207 -2.10 18.90 4.03
C ILE A 207 -1.46 20.05 4.82
N THR A 208 -2.01 20.37 5.99
CA THR A 208 -1.46 21.38 6.88
C THR A 208 -0.28 20.86 7.72
N ASP A 209 0.64 21.76 8.09
CA ASP A 209 1.75 21.44 9.02
C ASP A 209 1.23 20.83 10.34
N ASP A 210 0.11 21.33 10.86
CA ASP A 210 -0.46 20.83 12.12
C ASP A 210 -0.94 19.37 12.02
N LEU A 211 -1.37 18.92 10.83
CA LEU A 211 -1.72 17.51 10.60
C LEU A 211 -0.46 16.64 10.48
N VAL A 212 0.62 17.15 9.87
CA VAL A 212 1.93 16.46 9.84
C VAL A 212 2.47 16.25 11.25
N ILE A 213 2.40 17.30 12.09
CA ILE A 213 2.80 17.23 13.50
C ILE A 213 1.94 16.19 14.23
N ALA A 214 0.62 16.22 14.06
CA ALA A 214 -0.28 15.30 14.76
C ALA A 214 -0.03 13.83 14.34
N ALA A 215 0.27 13.56 13.07
CA ALA A 215 0.67 12.23 12.61
C ALA A 215 1.98 11.74 13.27
N LEU A 216 2.95 12.64 13.47
CA LEU A 216 4.19 12.33 14.19
C LEU A 216 3.97 12.13 15.69
N GLU A 217 3.08 12.92 16.31
CA GLU A 217 2.65 12.73 17.70
C GLU A 217 2.09 11.31 17.90
N GLN A 218 1.20 10.88 17.01
CA GLN A 218 0.62 9.54 17.05
C GLN A 218 1.67 8.44 16.84
N ALA A 219 2.58 8.62 15.88
CA ALA A 219 3.66 7.67 15.64
C ALA A 219 4.55 7.46 16.89
N ILE A 220 4.84 8.55 17.62
CA ILE A 220 5.62 8.51 18.85
C ILE A 220 4.81 7.88 19.99
N ALA A 221 3.52 8.20 20.12
CA ALA A 221 2.63 7.62 21.12
C ALA A 221 2.52 6.09 20.95
N ASP A 222 2.43 5.62 19.71
CA ASP A 222 2.42 4.20 19.34
C ASP A 222 3.79 3.52 19.46
N ARG A 223 4.83 4.26 19.87
CA ARG A 223 6.22 3.79 19.99
C ARG A 223 6.75 3.17 18.70
N ALA A 224 6.39 3.75 17.56
CA ALA A 224 6.89 3.31 16.26
C ALA A 224 8.42 3.32 16.24
N ARG A 225 9.03 2.24 15.71
CA ARG A 225 10.49 2.12 15.56
C ARG A 225 11.07 3.22 14.66
N ASP A 226 10.30 3.63 13.65
CA ASP A 226 10.60 4.75 12.76
C ASP A 226 9.37 5.66 12.68
N PRO A 227 9.32 6.72 13.50
CA PRO A 227 8.19 7.64 13.54
C PRO A 227 7.94 8.38 12.23
N LEU A 228 8.98 8.70 11.46
CA LEU A 228 8.83 9.41 10.19
C LEU A 228 8.17 8.52 9.14
N THR A 229 8.58 7.25 9.04
CA THR A 229 7.95 6.27 8.13
C THR A 229 6.49 6.01 8.54
N TYR A 230 6.22 5.91 9.85
CA TYR A 230 4.87 5.72 10.36
C TYR A 230 3.97 6.94 10.12
N ALA A 231 4.48 8.16 10.33
CA ALA A 231 3.74 9.38 10.04
C ALA A 231 3.48 9.54 8.54
N LYS A 232 4.46 9.21 7.68
CA LYS A 232 4.26 9.20 6.21
C LYS A 232 3.06 8.32 5.83
N ARG A 233 2.91 7.15 6.46
CA ARG A 233 1.77 6.25 6.27
C ARG A 233 0.44 6.87 6.67
N ILE A 234 0.38 7.46 7.86
CA ILE A 234 -0.81 8.17 8.34
C ILE A 234 -1.21 9.26 7.33
N LEU A 235 -0.26 10.08 6.89
CA LEU A 235 -0.52 11.18 5.97
C LEU A 235 -0.98 10.70 4.59
N GLY A 236 -0.42 9.61 4.07
CA GLY A 236 -0.91 8.98 2.83
C GLY A 236 -2.37 8.56 2.94
N ASN A 237 -2.76 7.96 4.07
CA ASN A 237 -4.15 7.61 4.34
C ASN A 237 -5.02 8.87 4.48
N CYS A 238 -4.57 9.90 5.22
CA CYS A 238 -5.27 11.18 5.29
C CYS A 238 -5.54 11.76 3.89
N VAL A 239 -4.56 11.67 2.97
CA VAL A 239 -4.76 12.12 1.59
C VAL A 239 -5.93 11.40 0.93
N LEU A 240 -5.96 10.07 1.05
CA LEU A 240 -6.96 9.18 0.46
C LEU A 240 -8.36 9.40 1.02
N TYR A 241 -8.49 9.66 2.33
CA TYR A 241 -9.74 10.03 3.01
C TYR A 241 -10.15 11.50 2.82
N GLY A 242 -9.38 12.28 2.06
CA GLY A 242 -9.66 13.70 1.84
C GLY A 242 -9.41 14.59 3.07
N LEU A 243 -8.74 14.07 4.09
CA LEU A 243 -8.40 14.80 5.32
C LEU A 243 -7.18 15.68 5.05
N ARG A 244 -7.31 16.98 5.32
CA ARG A 244 -6.28 17.99 5.02
C ARG A 244 -5.77 18.68 6.27
N THR A 245 -6.59 18.75 7.31
CA THR A 245 -6.32 19.47 8.55
C THR A 245 -6.31 18.54 9.77
N ARG A 246 -5.68 19.00 10.86
CA ARG A 246 -5.69 18.30 12.16
C ARG A 246 -7.11 18.11 12.69
N GLU A 247 -7.95 19.13 12.57
CA GLU A 247 -9.33 19.09 13.08
C GLU A 247 -10.20 18.06 12.36
N GLU A 248 -10.08 17.98 11.03
CA GLU A 248 -10.76 16.97 10.21
C GLU A 248 -10.30 15.56 10.59
N TRP A 249 -8.99 15.37 10.80
CA TRP A 249 -8.45 14.08 11.20
C TRP A 249 -8.89 13.66 12.61
N GLU A 250 -8.84 14.56 13.58
CA GLU A 250 -9.34 14.28 14.93
C GLU A 250 -10.85 14.01 14.95
N ALA A 251 -11.64 14.71 14.13
CA ALA A 251 -13.07 14.45 13.98
C ALA A 251 -13.32 13.05 13.40
N TRP A 252 -12.58 12.70 12.36
CA TRP A 252 -12.63 11.38 11.73
C TRP A 252 -12.19 10.26 12.70
N GLU A 253 -11.17 10.49 13.52
CA GLU A 253 -10.76 9.51 14.54
C GLU A 253 -11.81 9.33 15.63
N ARG A 254 -12.44 10.41 16.11
CA ARG A 254 -13.55 10.33 17.06
C ARG A 254 -14.72 9.53 16.48
N GLU A 255 -15.10 9.80 15.24
CA GLU A 255 -16.17 9.08 14.56
C GLU A 255 -15.82 7.61 14.35
N ARG A 256 -14.58 7.30 13.98
CA ARG A 256 -14.10 5.91 13.88
C ARG A 256 -14.11 5.19 15.23
N ALA A 257 -13.67 5.85 16.30
CA ALA A 257 -13.68 5.27 17.64
C ALA A 257 -15.11 4.97 18.10
N SER A 258 -16.05 5.90 17.87
CA SER A 258 -17.47 5.70 18.16
C SER A 258 -18.07 4.57 17.33
N ALA A 259 -17.82 4.52 16.02
CA ALA A 259 -18.31 3.46 15.14
C ALA A 259 -17.72 2.09 15.50
N GLU A 260 -16.46 2.04 15.92
CA GLU A 260 -15.82 0.81 16.40
C GLU A 260 -16.42 0.33 17.72
N GLU A 261 -16.72 1.24 18.65
CA GLU A 261 -17.37 0.94 19.92
C GLU A 261 -18.81 0.44 19.71
N GLU A 262 -19.58 1.08 18.84
CA GLU A 262 -20.91 0.63 18.44
C GLU A 262 -20.87 -0.75 17.77
N ARG A 263 -19.89 -1.00 16.89
CA ARG A 263 -19.69 -2.33 16.29
C ARG A 263 -19.33 -3.39 17.34
N LYS A 264 -18.46 -3.07 18.31
CA LYS A 264 -18.12 -3.96 19.43
C LYS A 264 -19.36 -4.27 20.28
N LEU A 265 -20.18 -3.25 20.58
CA LEU A 265 -21.45 -3.41 21.27
C LEU A 265 -22.43 -4.29 20.49
N ALA A 266 -22.53 -4.09 19.16
CA ALA A 266 -23.38 -4.91 18.30
C ALA A 266 -22.94 -6.39 18.28
N VAL A 267 -21.63 -6.66 18.24
CA VAL A 267 -21.09 -8.03 18.33
C VAL A 267 -21.41 -8.67 19.69
N VAL A 268 -21.29 -7.92 20.78
CA VAL A 268 -21.65 -8.40 22.13
C VAL A 268 -23.15 -8.67 22.24
N GLN A 269 -24.00 -7.76 21.74
CA GLN A 269 -25.45 -7.92 21.75
C GLN A 269 -25.91 -9.09 20.87
N HIS A 270 -25.28 -9.31 19.72
CA HIS A 270 -25.54 -10.47 18.87
C HIS A 270 -25.13 -11.78 19.57
N ARG A 271 -24.01 -11.78 20.30
CA ARG A 271 -23.56 -12.93 21.09
C ARG A 271 -24.50 -13.26 22.27
N ILE A 272 -25.14 -12.25 22.86
CA ILE A 272 -26.14 -12.42 23.93
C ILE A 272 -27.49 -12.94 23.37
N ARG A 273 -27.85 -12.56 22.14
CA ARG A 273 -29.11 -12.98 21.48
C ARG A 273 -29.02 -14.31 20.72
N ALA A 274 -27.84 -14.91 20.57
CA ALA A 274 -27.71 -16.22 19.96
C ALA A 274 -28.34 -17.29 20.88
N PRO A 275 -29.39 -18.01 20.45
CA PRO A 275 -29.95 -19.09 21.25
C PRO A 275 -28.88 -20.17 21.43
N THR A 276 -28.58 -20.52 22.68
CA THR A 276 -27.86 -21.76 23.00
C THR A 276 -28.72 -22.94 22.58
N VAL A 277 -28.61 -23.36 21.32
CA VAL A 277 -29.15 -24.64 20.87
C VAL A 277 -28.23 -25.73 21.44
N ARG A 278 -28.46 -26.09 22.70
CA ARG A 278 -28.17 -27.43 23.20
C ARG A 278 -29.41 -28.25 22.93
N GLU A 279 -29.55 -28.75 21.71
CA GLU A 279 -30.43 -29.88 21.45
C GLU A 279 -29.85 -31.10 22.18
N VAL A 280 -30.44 -31.40 23.33
CA VAL A 280 -30.29 -32.69 23.99
C VAL A 280 -31.10 -33.66 23.15
N HIS A 281 -30.43 -34.45 22.31
CA HIS A 281 -31.06 -35.61 21.69
C HIS A 281 -31.46 -36.60 22.80
N PRO A 282 -32.74 -37.03 22.88
CA PRO A 282 -33.10 -38.13 23.75
C PRO A 282 -32.45 -39.41 23.22
N ILE A 283 -31.71 -40.09 24.09
CA ILE A 283 -31.16 -41.41 23.84
C ILE A 283 -32.35 -42.36 23.74
N ASN A 284 -32.64 -42.84 22.54
CA ASN A 284 -33.62 -43.91 22.32
C ASN A 284 -33.17 -45.17 23.07
N GLU A 285 -34.13 -45.82 23.70
CA GLU A 285 -34.07 -47.12 24.36
C GLU A 285 -33.23 -48.12 23.55
N PHE A 286 -32.13 -48.57 24.15
CA PHE A 286 -31.49 -49.82 23.77
C PHE A 286 -32.11 -50.91 24.64
N ASP A 287 -33.08 -51.61 24.04
CA ASP A 287 -33.68 -52.82 24.57
C ASP A 287 -32.61 -53.93 24.64
N PHE A 288 -32.15 -54.23 25.85
CA PHE A 288 -31.28 -55.37 26.16
C PHE A 288 -32.15 -56.52 26.65
N SER A 289 -32.91 -57.12 25.74
CA SER A 289 -33.65 -58.35 26.01
C SER A 289 -33.69 -59.26 24.78
N ASP A 290 -32.51 -59.69 24.31
CA ASP A 290 -32.39 -60.91 23.49
C ASP A 290 -30.90 -61.27 23.34
N PHE A 291 -30.35 -61.94 24.35
CA PHE A 291 -29.16 -62.77 24.17
C PHE A 291 -29.14 -63.87 25.24
N ASP A 292 -30.05 -64.83 25.07
CA ASP A 292 -29.85 -66.20 25.54
C ASP A 292 -30.37 -67.17 24.47
N ASP A 293 -29.60 -68.23 24.27
CA ASP A 293 -29.96 -69.51 23.66
C ASP A 293 -29.74 -69.70 22.14
N ALA A 294 -28.56 -70.26 21.79
CA ALA A 294 -28.44 -71.31 20.77
C ALA A 294 -27.11 -72.07 20.89
N GLY A 295 -27.20 -73.36 21.26
CA GLY A 295 -26.53 -74.49 20.59
C GLY A 295 -25.01 -74.61 20.65
#